data_AF-A0A090N8S6-F1
#
_entry.id   AF-A0A090N8S6-F1
#
_cell.length_a   1.000
_cell.length_b   1.000
_cell.length_c   1.000
_cell.angle_alpha   90.00
_cell.angle_beta   90.00
_cell.angle_gamma   90.00
#
_symmetry.space_group_name_H-M   'P 1'
#
loop_
_entity.id
_entity.type
_entity.pdbx_description
1 polymer ?
#
loop_
_entity_poly.entity_id
_entity_poly.type
_entity_poly.pdbx_seq_one_letter_code
_entity_poly.pdbx_strand_id
1 'polypeptide(L)'
;MPRERRRPPDRAARLVVQLEAIAAAAEAGLKDHDRWLTTRTLLARKLAGRRSTSRLPALIDYVLTRPIVSAGMIAKELNITPRAAQDLVAELGLREATGRGRYRAWGIL
;
A
#
# COMPACT_ATOMS: atom_id res chain seq x y z
N MET A 1 -22.53 -5.42 14.41
CA MET A 1 -22.67 -6.75 15.06
C MET A 1 -23.21 -6.57 16.47
N PRO A 2 -24.43 -7.03 16.78
CA PRO A 2 -25.00 -7.02 18.14
C PRO A 2 -24.12 -7.81 19.12
N ARG A 3 -24.02 -7.36 20.39
CA ARG A 3 -23.15 -7.94 21.42
C ARG A 3 -23.41 -9.43 21.68
N GLU A 4 -24.67 -9.87 21.61
CA GLU A 4 -25.12 -11.26 21.78
C GLU A 4 -24.38 -12.24 20.85
N ARG A 5 -24.09 -11.82 19.61
CA ARG A 5 -23.41 -12.67 18.60
C ARG A 5 -21.91 -12.76 18.79
N ARG A 6 -21.29 -11.92 19.64
CA ARG A 6 -19.83 -11.95 19.85
C ARG A 6 -19.38 -13.12 20.70
N ARG A 7 -20.25 -13.69 21.53
CA ARG A 7 -19.95 -14.87 22.37
C ARG A 7 -21.14 -15.82 22.46
N PRO A 8 -21.34 -16.66 21.43
CA PRO A 8 -22.33 -17.73 21.52
C PRO A 8 -21.95 -18.74 22.63
N PRO A 9 -22.92 -19.18 23.45
CA PRO A 9 -22.67 -20.12 24.54
C PRO A 9 -22.36 -21.54 24.02
N ASP A 10 -22.95 -21.95 22.91
CA ASP A 10 -22.74 -23.26 22.30
C ASP A 10 -21.55 -23.31 21.31
N ARG A 11 -20.90 -24.48 21.22
CA ARG A 11 -19.70 -24.71 20.39
C ARG A 11 -20.00 -24.61 18.90
N ALA A 12 -21.15 -25.11 18.42
CA ALA A 12 -21.50 -25.03 17.00
C ALA A 12 -21.73 -23.57 16.59
N ALA A 13 -22.43 -22.80 17.43
CA ALA A 13 -22.64 -21.37 17.19
C ALA A 13 -21.33 -20.57 17.19
N ARG A 14 -20.33 -20.94 18.01
CA ARG A 14 -18.98 -20.36 17.95
C ARG A 14 -18.26 -20.66 16.64
N LEU A 15 -18.37 -21.88 16.12
CA LEU A 15 -17.76 -22.27 14.84
C LEU A 15 -18.38 -21.48 13.68
N VAL A 16 -19.70 -21.32 13.67
CA VAL A 16 -20.39 -20.51 12.64
C VAL A 16 -19.87 -19.07 12.63
N VAL A 17 -19.77 -18.42 13.79
CA VAL A 17 -19.24 -17.04 13.89
C VAL A 17 -17.78 -16.95 13.42
N GLN A 18 -16.96 -17.96 13.70
CA GLN A 18 -15.57 -18.00 13.21
C GLN A 18 -15.50 -18.14 11.69
N LEU A 19 -16.31 -19.02 11.10
CA LEU A 19 -16.38 -19.20 9.65
C LEU A 19 -16.90 -17.94 8.95
N GLU A 20 -17.93 -17.29 9.50
CA GLU A 20 -18.42 -15.99 9.02
C GLU A 20 -17.33 -14.91 9.08
N ALA A 21 -16.57 -14.86 10.17
CA ALA A 21 -15.47 -13.91 10.30
C ALA A 21 -14.33 -14.18 9.30
N ILE A 22 -14.00 -15.45 9.05
CA ILE A 22 -13.00 -15.85 8.04
C ILE A 22 -13.48 -15.44 6.65
N ALA A 23 -14.74 -15.73 6.30
CA ALA A 23 -15.31 -15.34 5.00
C ALA A 23 -15.29 -13.82 4.81
N ALA A 24 -15.74 -13.06 5.82
CA ALA A 24 -15.73 -11.61 5.78
C ALA A 24 -14.31 -11.03 5.64
N ALA A 25 -13.33 -11.62 6.31
CA ALA A 25 -11.92 -11.23 6.18
C ALA A 25 -11.36 -11.54 4.79
N ALA A 26 -11.71 -12.68 4.20
CA ALA A 26 -11.31 -13.06 2.85
C ALA A 26 -11.90 -12.10 1.80
N GLU A 27 -13.18 -11.77 1.91
CA GLU A 27 -13.84 -10.80 1.01
C GLU A 27 -13.21 -9.40 1.10
N ALA A 28 -12.89 -8.93 2.31
CA ALA A 28 -12.18 -7.67 2.51
C ALA A 28 -10.76 -7.73 1.89
N GLY A 29 -10.03 -8.81 2.15
CA GLY A 29 -8.68 -9.00 1.60
C GLY A 29 -8.64 -9.04 0.07
N LEU A 30 -9.63 -9.67 -0.58
CA LEU A 30 -9.76 -9.67 -2.04
C LEU A 30 -9.98 -8.26 -2.60
N LYS A 31 -10.85 -7.45 -1.99
CA LYS A 31 -11.07 -6.06 -2.40
C LYS A 31 -9.81 -5.22 -2.28
N ASP A 32 -9.07 -5.37 -1.18
CA ASP A 32 -7.80 -4.67 -0.98
C ASP A 32 -6.75 -5.12 -2.00
N HIS A 33 -6.68 -6.42 -2.31
CA HIS A 33 -5.80 -6.97 -3.33
C HIS A 33 -6.12 -6.43 -4.74
N ASP A 34 -7.39 -6.34 -5.11
CA ASP A 34 -7.81 -5.78 -6.40
C ASP A 34 -7.47 -4.30 -6.52
N ARG A 35 -7.65 -3.54 -5.43
CA ARG A 35 -7.21 -2.14 -5.34
C ARG A 35 -5.70 -2.02 -5.51
N TRP A 36 -4.93 -2.94 -4.92
CA TRP A 36 -3.48 -3.01 -5.07
C TRP A 36 -3.05 -3.29 -6.51
N LEU A 37 -3.63 -4.29 -7.16
CA LEU A 37 -3.34 -4.62 -8.56
C LEU A 37 -3.70 -3.49 -9.52
N THR A 38 -4.84 -2.85 -9.29
CA THR A 38 -5.26 -1.68 -10.07
C THR A 38 -4.21 -0.59 -9.98
N THR A 39 -3.71 -0.33 -8.78
CA THR A 39 -2.77 0.77 -8.59
C THR A 39 -1.38 0.44 -9.13
N ARG A 40 -0.91 -0.81 -8.96
CA ARG A 40 0.29 -1.32 -9.64
C ARG A 40 0.22 -1.09 -11.15
N THR A 41 -0.91 -1.39 -11.77
CA THR A 41 -1.13 -1.20 -13.21
C THR A 41 -1.06 0.28 -13.59
N LEU A 42 -1.69 1.17 -12.83
CA LEU A 42 -1.65 2.62 -13.08
C LEU A 42 -0.24 3.19 -12.94
N LEU A 43 0.52 2.77 -11.93
CA LEU A 43 1.90 3.19 -11.74
C LEU A 43 2.80 2.66 -12.86
N ALA A 44 2.65 1.39 -13.25
CA ALA A 44 3.41 0.80 -14.34
C ALA A 44 3.19 1.53 -15.68
N ARG A 45 1.98 2.02 -15.96
CA ARG A 45 1.71 2.84 -17.15
C ARG A 45 2.53 4.14 -17.19
N LYS A 46 2.89 4.72 -16.04
CA LYS A 46 3.74 5.93 -15.98
C LYS A 46 5.20 5.68 -16.40
N LEU A 47 5.60 4.40 -16.54
CA LEU A 47 6.91 4.00 -17.05
C LEU A 47 7.00 4.01 -18.58
N ALA A 48 5.88 4.09 -19.30
CA ALA A 48 5.89 4.14 -20.75
C ALA A 48 6.68 5.36 -21.26
N GLY A 49 7.60 5.15 -22.19
CA GLY A 49 8.44 6.21 -22.76
C GLY A 49 9.54 6.74 -21.82
N ARG A 50 9.75 6.13 -20.64
CA ARG A 50 10.84 6.50 -19.74
C ARG A 50 12.17 5.93 -20.20
N ARG A 51 13.24 6.67 -19.90
CA ARG A 51 14.62 6.25 -20.18
C ARG A 51 14.95 4.98 -19.38
N SER A 52 15.75 4.10 -19.96
CA SER A 52 16.25 2.87 -19.31
C SER A 52 17.06 3.14 -18.03
N THR A 53 17.64 4.34 -17.90
CA THR A 53 18.41 4.77 -16.72
C THR A 53 17.56 5.33 -15.58
N SER A 54 16.23 5.36 -15.73
CA SER A 54 15.34 5.88 -14.69
C SER A 54 15.30 4.96 -13.47
N ARG A 55 15.26 5.56 -12.28
CA ARG A 55 15.04 4.88 -11.00
C ARG A 55 13.56 4.77 -10.63
N LEU A 56 12.63 5.25 -11.47
CA LEU A 56 11.19 5.14 -11.26
C LEU A 56 10.69 3.68 -11.18
N PRO A 57 11.14 2.73 -12.01
CA PRO A 57 10.71 1.33 -11.88
C PRO A 57 11.04 0.77 -10.49
N ALA A 58 12.27 0.99 -10.03
CA ALA A 58 12.70 0.56 -8.70
C ALA A 58 11.91 1.25 -7.57
N LEU A 59 11.51 2.52 -7.75
CA LEU A 59 10.64 3.20 -6.78
C LEU A 59 9.25 2.57 -6.75
N ILE A 60 8.67 2.23 -7.90
CA ILE A 60 7.36 1.56 -7.96
C ILE A 60 7.42 0.22 -7.24
N ASP A 61 8.41 -0.61 -7.56
CA ASP A 61 8.59 -1.91 -6.90
C ASP A 61 8.75 -1.73 -5.39
N TYR A 62 9.56 -0.76 -4.98
CA TYR A 62 9.76 -0.50 -3.56
C TYR A 62 8.48 -0.11 -2.83
N VAL A 63 7.69 0.81 -3.38
CA VAL A 63 6.45 1.27 -2.72
C VAL A 63 5.36 0.18 -2.75
N LEU A 64 5.39 -0.73 -3.74
CA LEU A 64 4.51 -1.91 -3.75
C LEU A 64 4.87 -2.92 -2.65
N THR A 65 6.14 -3.01 -2.25
CA THR A 65 6.54 -3.84 -1.10
C THR A 65 6.26 -3.17 0.24
N ARG A 66 6.29 -1.84 0.29
CA ARG A 66 6.13 -1.03 1.51
C ARG A 66 5.14 0.11 1.25
N PRO A 67 3.89 -0.01 1.73
CA PRO A 67 2.83 0.93 1.37
C PRO A 67 3.00 2.34 1.95
N ILE A 68 3.90 2.51 2.92
CA ILE A 68 4.28 3.81 3.49
C ILE A 68 5.79 3.92 3.47
N VAL A 69 6.30 4.95 2.79
CA VAL A 69 7.73 5.21 2.66
C VAL A 69 8.06 6.68 2.91
N SER A 70 9.22 6.94 3.52
CA SER A 70 9.77 8.30 3.62
C SER A 70 10.85 8.53 2.57
N ALA A 71 11.22 9.81 2.37
CA ALA A 71 12.28 10.18 1.44
C ALA A 71 13.63 9.52 1.82
N GLY A 72 13.90 9.39 3.12
CA GLY A 72 15.10 8.71 3.62
C GLY A 72 15.09 7.20 3.35
N MET A 73 13.93 6.55 3.47
CA MET A 73 13.78 5.13 3.13
C MET A 73 14.02 4.88 1.65
N ILE A 74 13.43 5.71 0.79
CA ILE A 74 13.62 5.66 -0.68
C ILE A 74 15.08 5.92 -1.04
N ALA A 75 15.68 6.97 -0.47
CA ALA A 75 17.07 7.33 -0.69
C ALA A 75 18.03 6.18 -0.36
N LYS A 76 17.81 5.54 0.79
CA LYS A 76 18.60 4.38 1.22
C LYS A 76 18.43 3.19 0.28
N GLU A 77 17.19 2.85 -0.08
CA GLU A 77 16.92 1.67 -0.90
C GLU A 77 17.45 1.82 -2.33
N LEU A 78 17.22 2.97 -2.97
CA LEU A 78 17.64 3.20 -4.36
C LEU A 78 19.07 3.74 -4.49
N ASN A 79 19.78 3.91 -3.37
CA ASN A 79 21.10 4.53 -3.29
C ASN A 79 21.16 5.89 -4.00
N ILE A 80 20.28 6.80 -3.60
CA ILE A 80 20.17 8.17 -4.13
C ILE A 80 20.15 9.20 -3.00
N THR A 81 20.29 10.48 -3.35
CA THR A 81 20.12 11.55 -2.37
C THR A 81 18.65 11.68 -1.95
N PRO A 82 18.36 12.13 -0.72
CA PRO A 82 16.99 12.41 -0.28
C PRO A 82 16.26 13.45 -1.14
N ARG A 83 16.98 14.34 -1.83
CA ARG A 83 16.39 15.31 -2.76
C ARG A 83 15.91 14.60 -4.03
N ALA A 84 16.74 13.75 -4.63
CA ALA A 84 16.37 12.95 -5.79
C ALA A 84 15.21 12.00 -5.48
N ALA A 85 15.17 11.42 -4.28
CA ALA A 85 14.03 10.62 -3.81
C ALA A 85 12.73 11.46 -3.81
N GLN A 86 12.77 12.69 -3.32
CA GLN A 86 11.61 13.59 -3.34
C GLN A 86 11.18 13.97 -4.76
N ASP A 87 12.12 14.17 -5.68
CA ASP A 87 11.80 14.45 -7.09
C ASP A 87 11.12 13.25 -7.76
N LEU A 88 11.62 12.03 -7.54
CA LEU A 88 10.99 10.81 -8.06
C LEU A 88 9.58 10.60 -7.49
N VAL A 89 9.39 10.88 -6.20
CA VAL A 89 8.07 10.82 -5.55
C VAL A 89 7.09 11.81 -6.16
N ALA A 90 7.53 13.04 -6.41
CA ALA A 90 6.71 14.07 -7.06
C ALA A 90 6.39 13.69 -8.52
N GLU A 91 7.37 13.18 -9.25
CA GLU A 91 7.19 12.70 -10.63
C GLU A 91 6.21 11.52 -10.70
N LEU A 92 6.31 10.57 -9.76
CA LEU A 92 5.39 9.44 -9.68
C LEU A 92 3.99 9.87 -9.19
N GLY A 93 3.88 11.02 -8.52
CA GLY A 93 2.64 11.58 -8.00
C GLY A 93 2.09 10.80 -6.80
N LEU A 94 2.97 10.32 -5.91
CA LEU A 94 2.52 9.61 -4.71
C LEU A 94 1.83 10.58 -3.75
N ARG A 95 0.81 10.08 -3.04
CA ARG A 95 0.04 10.86 -2.09
C ARG A 95 0.81 11.01 -0.78
N GLU A 96 0.90 12.23 -0.27
CA GLU A 96 1.42 12.46 1.07
C GLU A 96 0.41 11.97 2.13
N ALA A 97 0.87 11.10 3.03
CA ALA A 97 0.06 10.54 4.11
C ALA A 97 0.08 11.42 5.39
N THR A 98 1.11 12.24 5.56
CA THR A 98 1.42 12.94 6.82
C THR A 98 0.79 14.32 6.98
N GLY A 99 0.50 15.04 5.89
CA GLY A 99 -0.11 16.38 5.91
C GLY A 99 0.68 17.45 6.68
N ARG A 100 1.97 17.21 6.92
CA ARG A 100 2.85 18.03 7.77
C ARG A 100 4.10 18.27 6.93
N GLY A 101 4.39 19.53 6.57
CA GLY A 101 5.44 19.87 5.60
C GLY A 101 6.87 19.38 5.90
N ARG A 102 7.12 18.71 7.05
CA ARG A 102 8.39 18.05 7.42
C ARG A 102 8.13 16.60 7.83
N TYR A 103 9.14 15.74 7.67
CA TYR A 103 9.05 14.29 7.93
C TYR A 103 7.96 13.58 7.10
N ARG A 104 7.87 13.98 5.82
CA ARG A 104 6.86 13.48 4.90
C ARG A 104 7.01 11.98 4.67
N ALA A 105 5.87 11.30 4.68
CA ALA A 105 5.75 9.93 4.20
C ALA A 105 4.68 9.87 3.11
N TRP A 106 4.90 9.00 2.15
CA TRP A 106 4.03 8.81 1.00
C TRP A 106 3.54 7.38 0.93
N GLY A 107 2.32 7.24 0.43
CA GLY A 107 1.70 5.96 0.16
C GLY A 107 0.93 5.96 -1.15
N ILE A 108 0.45 4.78 -1.50
CA ILE A 108 -0.31 4.53 -2.73
C ILE A 108 -1.83 4.74 -2.52
N LEU A 109 -2.29 4.83 -1.26
CA LEU A 109 -3.71 4.88 -0.86
C LEU A 109 -4.18 6.29 -0.48
#